data_AF-A0AAE0EUW9-F1
#
_entry.id   AF-A0AAE0EUW9-F1
#
_cell.length_a   1.000
_cell.length_b   1.000
_cell.length_c   1.000
_cell.angle_alpha   90.00
_cell.angle_beta   90.00
_cell.angle_gamma   90.00
#
_symmetry.space_group_name_H-M   'P 1'
#
loop_
_entity.id
_entity.type
_entity.pdbx_description
1 polymer ?
#
loop_
_entity_poly.entity_id
_entity_poly.type
_entity_poly.pdbx_seq_one_letter_code
_entity_poly.pdbx_strand_id
1 'polypeptide(L)'
;MGGILRLATHDAMSYSKYENNGGMDGCLQFDDIVNRGLEKYRDLLQPVYEHYSSLMSRADFWALASLAVIEAAGGPRIPFQWGRVDAAHCPEDGGRLPDPTKGHGHVMKLFTRLGFTAEEAVALMGAHTIEGLGWLSEA
;
A
#
# COMPACT_ATOMS: atom_id res chain seq x y z
N MET A 1 10.79 -8.65 -2.83
CA MET A 1 9.75 -8.77 -1.79
C MET A 1 9.15 -7.42 -1.42
N GLY A 2 9.94 -6.35 -1.27
CA GLY A 2 9.42 -5.02 -0.90
C GLY A 2 8.25 -4.47 -1.73
N GLY A 3 8.15 -4.80 -3.02
CA GLY A 3 7.00 -4.32 -3.82
C GLY A 3 5.63 -4.88 -3.43
N ILE A 4 5.55 -5.98 -2.68
CA ILE A 4 4.29 -6.44 -2.06
C ILE A 4 3.86 -5.46 -0.96
N LEU A 5 4.81 -5.03 -0.12
CA LEU A 5 4.56 -4.00 0.90
C LEU A 5 4.14 -2.68 0.24
N ARG A 6 4.82 -2.28 -0.84
CA ARG A 6 4.47 -1.09 -1.61
C ARG A 6 3.05 -1.18 -2.19
N LEU A 7 2.66 -2.33 -2.73
CA LEU A 7 1.32 -2.56 -3.31
C LEU A 7 0.22 -2.25 -2.29
N ALA A 8 0.27 -2.87 -1.11
CA ALA A 8 -0.74 -2.65 -0.08
C ALA A 8 -0.65 -1.23 0.52
N THR A 9 0.55 -0.67 0.62
CA THR A 9 0.74 0.69 1.13
C THR A 9 0.14 1.73 0.17
N HIS A 10 0.34 1.57 -1.14
CA HIS A 10 -0.25 2.45 -2.16
C HIS A 10 -1.78 2.35 -2.17
N ASP A 11 -2.35 1.15 -2.04
CA ASP A 11 -3.80 0.96 -1.84
C ASP A 11 -4.30 1.78 -0.63
N ALA A 12 -3.63 1.64 0.52
CA ALA A 12 -3.98 2.37 1.75
C ALA A 12 -3.83 3.91 1.66
N MET A 13 -2.88 4.42 0.88
CA MET A 13 -2.56 5.85 0.83
C MET A 13 -3.60 6.71 0.12
N SER A 14 -4.56 6.09 -0.57
CA SER A 14 -5.72 6.77 -1.15
C SER A 14 -6.70 7.31 -0.08
N TYR A 15 -6.57 6.85 1.19
CA TYR A 15 -7.45 7.25 2.28
C TYR A 15 -7.45 8.77 2.53
N SER A 16 -8.63 9.29 2.83
CA SER A 16 -8.84 10.65 3.30
C SER A 16 -9.70 10.67 4.55
N LYS A 17 -9.15 11.08 5.69
CA LYS A 17 -9.95 11.29 6.91
C LYS A 17 -10.96 12.43 6.80
N TYR A 18 -10.74 13.35 5.86
CA TYR A 18 -11.60 14.52 5.66
C TYR A 18 -12.86 14.15 4.86
N GLU A 19 -12.71 13.23 3.90
CA GLU A 19 -13.82 12.75 3.05
C GLU A 19 -14.36 11.40 3.49
N ASN A 20 -13.67 10.73 4.41
CA ASN A 20 -13.98 9.39 4.88
C ASN A 20 -14.14 8.36 3.74
N ASN A 21 -13.22 8.38 2.78
CA ASN A 21 -13.21 7.51 1.60
C ASN A 21 -11.78 7.08 1.23
N GLY A 22 -11.71 6.11 0.30
CA GLY A 22 -10.46 5.44 -0.08
C GLY A 22 -9.91 4.57 1.04
N GLY A 23 -8.63 4.24 0.93
CA GLY A 23 -7.92 3.38 1.85
C GLY A 23 -7.72 1.98 1.28
N MET A 24 -7.36 1.06 2.17
CA MET A 24 -7.02 -0.31 1.79
C MET A 24 -8.28 -1.09 1.46
N ASP A 25 -8.73 -0.98 0.21
CA ASP A 25 -9.95 -1.56 -0.33
C ASP A 25 -9.66 -2.48 -1.53
N GLY A 26 -8.39 -2.91 -1.66
CA GLY A 26 -7.98 -3.88 -2.66
C GLY A 26 -8.04 -3.32 -4.07
N CYS A 27 -7.98 -2.01 -4.23
CA CYS A 27 -8.08 -1.35 -5.52
C CYS A 27 -6.91 -0.39 -5.75
N LEU A 28 -6.21 -0.63 -6.86
CA LEU A 28 -5.15 0.26 -7.30
C LEU A 28 -5.24 0.53 -8.80
N GLN A 29 -5.06 1.79 -9.19
CA GLN A 29 -4.95 2.21 -10.59
C GLN A 29 -3.52 1.98 -11.10
N PHE A 30 -3.31 0.86 -11.80
CA PHE A 30 -1.98 0.42 -12.26
C PHE A 30 -1.44 1.20 -13.46
N ASP A 31 -2.30 1.94 -14.16
CA ASP A 31 -1.94 2.84 -15.25
C ASP A 31 -1.37 4.18 -14.78
N ASP A 32 -1.57 4.53 -13.51
CA ASP A 32 -0.95 5.71 -12.89
C ASP A 32 0.58 5.53 -12.77
N ILE A 33 1.31 6.58 -13.12
CA ILE A 33 2.77 6.64 -13.02
C ILE A 33 3.27 6.36 -11.61
N VAL A 34 2.54 6.78 -10.58
CA VAL A 34 2.92 6.56 -9.17
C VAL A 34 2.79 5.09 -8.76
N ASN A 35 2.02 4.29 -9.50
CA ASN A 35 1.79 2.85 -9.26
C ASN A 35 2.56 1.94 -10.23
N ARG A 36 3.34 2.51 -11.15
CA ARG A 36 4.11 1.74 -12.12
C ARG A 36 4.98 0.66 -11.45
N GLY A 37 4.98 -0.52 -12.06
CA GLY A 37 5.72 -1.68 -11.60
C GLY A 37 5.04 -2.44 -10.46
N LEU A 38 3.83 -2.06 -10.03
CA LEU A 38 3.05 -2.79 -9.03
C LEU A 38 2.22 -3.93 -9.64
N GLU A 39 1.95 -3.88 -10.94
CA GLU A 39 1.23 -4.90 -11.69
C GLU A 39 1.88 -6.28 -11.55
N LYS A 40 3.23 -6.35 -11.57
CA LYS A 40 3.95 -7.62 -11.39
C LYS A 40 3.72 -8.26 -10.04
N TYR A 41 3.49 -7.46 -8.99
CA TYR A 41 3.21 -7.99 -7.64
C TYR A 41 1.74 -8.39 -7.48
N ARG A 42 0.80 -7.65 -8.09
CA ARG A 42 -0.59 -8.11 -8.22
C ARG A 42 -0.61 -9.46 -8.92
N ASP A 43 0.04 -9.60 -10.06
CA ASP A 43 0.02 -10.83 -10.87
C ASP A 43 0.70 -12.00 -10.17
N LEU A 44 1.78 -11.73 -9.42
CA LEU A 44 2.43 -12.72 -8.56
C LEU A 44 1.49 -13.24 -7.46
N LEU A 45 0.71 -12.35 -6.85
CA LEU A 45 -0.18 -12.66 -5.73
C LEU A 45 -1.52 -13.25 -6.16
N GLN A 46 -2.01 -12.90 -7.34
CA GLN A 46 -3.31 -13.28 -7.87
C GLN A 46 -3.61 -14.79 -7.80
N PRO A 47 -2.76 -15.72 -8.29
CA PRO A 47 -3.06 -17.15 -8.23
C PRO A 47 -3.14 -17.69 -6.79
N VAL A 48 -2.38 -17.10 -5.86
CA VAL A 48 -2.46 -17.46 -4.44
C VAL A 48 -3.76 -16.93 -3.85
N TYR A 49 -4.11 -15.68 -4.13
CA TYR A 49 -5.36 -15.08 -3.68
C TYR A 49 -6.59 -15.86 -4.17
N GLU A 50 -6.59 -16.35 -5.41
CA GLU A 50 -7.71 -17.11 -5.98
C GLU A 50 -8.09 -18.33 -5.14
N HIS A 51 -7.11 -19.00 -4.53
CA HIS A 51 -7.35 -20.12 -3.60
C HIS A 51 -8.05 -19.71 -2.30
N TYR A 52 -7.98 -18.44 -1.91
CA TYR A 52 -8.56 -17.90 -0.67
C TYR A 52 -9.68 -16.88 -0.92
N SER A 53 -10.04 -16.62 -2.18
CA SER A 53 -11.00 -15.59 -2.57
C SER A 53 -12.41 -15.78 -2.01
N SER A 54 -12.77 -17.02 -1.62
CA SER A 54 -14.01 -17.34 -0.93
C SER A 54 -13.98 -17.10 0.58
N LEU A 55 -12.80 -16.84 1.16
CA LEU A 55 -12.57 -16.71 2.60
C LEU A 55 -12.21 -15.28 3.02
N MET A 56 -11.56 -14.51 2.14
CA MET A 56 -11.12 -13.14 2.43
C MET A 56 -11.18 -12.24 1.21
N SER A 57 -11.30 -10.95 1.44
CA SER A 57 -11.19 -9.91 0.42
C SER A 57 -9.76 -9.81 -0.12
N ARG A 58 -9.62 -9.27 -1.33
CA ARG A 58 -8.30 -8.95 -1.90
C ARG A 58 -7.57 -7.92 -1.02
N ALA A 59 -8.31 -6.95 -0.46
CA ALA A 59 -7.81 -5.98 0.50
C ALA A 59 -7.16 -6.64 1.72
N ASP A 60 -7.84 -7.58 2.36
CA ASP A 60 -7.28 -8.34 3.50
C ASP A 60 -6.10 -9.22 3.06
N PHE A 61 -6.17 -9.82 1.88
CA PHE A 61 -5.09 -10.65 1.36
C PHE A 61 -3.80 -9.84 1.13
N TRP A 62 -3.88 -8.68 0.49
CA TRP A 62 -2.72 -7.79 0.29
C TRP A 62 -2.15 -7.27 1.60
N ALA A 63 -3.01 -6.92 2.56
CA ALA A 63 -2.60 -6.54 3.91
C ALA A 63 -1.81 -7.65 4.59
N LEU A 64 -2.36 -8.87 4.59
CA LEU A 64 -1.74 -10.03 5.21
C LEU A 64 -0.42 -10.41 4.54
N ALA A 65 -0.36 -10.38 3.21
CA ALA A 65 0.87 -10.61 2.46
C ALA A 65 1.96 -9.60 2.81
N SER A 66 1.59 -8.33 3.01
CA SER A 66 2.53 -7.27 3.41
C SER A 66 3.05 -7.47 4.83
N LEU A 67 2.21 -7.88 5.78
CA LEU A 67 2.64 -8.23 7.12
C LEU A 67 3.60 -9.42 7.11
N ALA A 68 3.33 -10.43 6.29
CA ALA A 68 4.24 -11.57 6.11
C ALA A 68 5.60 -11.15 5.54
N VAL A 69 5.64 -10.17 4.62
CA VAL A 69 6.89 -9.60 4.10
C VAL A 69 7.67 -8.87 5.18
N ILE A 70 7.00 -8.07 6.02
CA ILE A 70 7.65 -7.38 7.16
C ILE A 70 8.27 -8.40 8.11
N GLU A 71 7.51 -9.43 8.51
CA GLU A 71 7.99 -10.47 9.43
C GLU A 71 9.14 -11.28 8.83
N ALA A 72 9.04 -11.67 7.55
CA ALA A 72 10.09 -12.41 6.84
C ALA A 72 11.39 -11.59 6.65
N ALA A 73 11.29 -10.26 6.61
CA ALA A 73 12.44 -9.36 6.57
C ALA A 73 13.08 -9.13 7.95
N GLY A 74 12.60 -9.80 9.00
CA GLY A 74 13.07 -9.61 10.39
C GLY A 74 12.46 -8.39 11.08
N GLY A 75 11.40 -7.81 10.50
CA GLY A 75 10.63 -6.73 11.09
C GLY A 75 9.72 -7.19 12.24
N PRO A 76 8.98 -6.25 12.85
CA PRO A 76 8.08 -6.57 13.95
C PRO A 76 6.88 -7.40 13.47
N ARG A 77 6.38 -8.26 14.35
CA ARG A 77 5.09 -8.94 14.14
C ARG A 77 3.95 -7.96 14.45
N ILE A 78 3.22 -7.55 13.42
CA ILE A 78 2.11 -6.61 13.53
C ILE A 78 0.79 -7.41 13.65
N PRO A 79 -0.09 -7.11 14.62
CA PRO A 79 -1.39 -7.77 14.72
C PRO A 79 -2.24 -7.55 13.47
N PHE A 80 -2.78 -8.63 12.92
CA PHE A 80 -3.68 -8.57 11.77
C PHE A 80 -5.15 -8.52 12.23
N GLN A 81 -5.90 -7.59 11.64
CA GLN A 81 -7.36 -7.52 11.78
C GLN A 81 -7.99 -7.69 10.40
N TRP A 82 -9.00 -8.53 10.34
CA TRP A 82 -9.75 -8.91 9.14
C TRP A 82 -11.01 -8.05 9.01
N GLY A 83 -11.64 -8.10 7.84
CA GLY A 83 -12.94 -7.50 7.57
C GLY A 83 -12.89 -6.32 6.59
N ARG A 84 -11.76 -6.11 5.90
CA ARG A 84 -11.73 -5.14 4.79
C ARG A 84 -12.64 -5.63 3.67
N VAL A 85 -13.29 -4.70 2.99
CA VAL A 85 -14.20 -4.99 1.88
C VAL A 85 -13.57 -4.48 0.60
N ASP A 86 -13.58 -5.29 -0.45
CA ASP A 86 -13.07 -4.87 -1.75
C ASP A 86 -13.95 -3.77 -2.34
N ALA A 87 -13.33 -2.72 -2.88
CA ALA A 87 -14.03 -1.71 -3.64
C ALA A 87 -14.64 -2.32 -4.92
N ALA A 88 -15.92 -2.03 -5.16
CA ALA A 88 -16.61 -2.49 -6.37
C ALA A 88 -16.08 -1.81 -7.64
N HIS A 89 -15.57 -0.58 -7.51
CA HIS A 89 -14.97 0.20 -8.58
C HIS A 89 -13.74 0.89 -8.05
N CYS A 90 -12.77 1.10 -8.93
CA CYS A 90 -11.53 1.76 -8.60
C CYS A 90 -11.62 3.27 -8.83
N PRO A 91 -11.83 4.09 -7.77
CA PRO A 91 -11.86 5.53 -7.95
C PRO A 91 -10.47 6.01 -8.41
N GLU A 92 -10.47 7.12 -9.15
CA GLU A 92 -9.23 7.88 -9.37
C GLU A 92 -8.63 8.24 -8.02
N ASP A 93 -7.32 8.07 -7.90
CA ASP A 93 -6.62 8.37 -6.65
C ASP A 93 -6.69 9.86 -6.28
N GLY A 94 -7.15 10.71 -7.21
CA GLY A 94 -7.31 12.15 -7.04
C GLY A 94 -6.00 12.88 -6.74
N GLY A 95 -4.85 12.31 -7.14
CA GLY A 95 -3.52 12.82 -6.81
C GLY A 95 -3.18 12.68 -5.33
N ARG A 96 -3.79 11.72 -4.62
CA ARG A 96 -3.57 11.50 -3.18
C ARG A 96 -2.28 10.77 -2.89
N LEU A 97 -1.74 10.02 -3.84
CA LEU A 97 -0.55 9.22 -3.64
C LEU A 97 0.73 10.08 -3.50
N PRO A 98 1.80 9.51 -2.91
CA PRO A 98 3.05 10.23 -2.71
C PRO A 98 3.68 10.66 -4.04
N ASP A 99 4.24 11.86 -4.06
CA ASP A 99 4.99 12.40 -5.19
C ASP A 99 6.46 12.44 -4.76
N PRO A 100 7.33 11.61 -5.34
CA PRO A 100 8.72 11.48 -4.92
C PRO A 100 9.56 12.73 -5.23
N THR A 101 9.05 13.66 -6.04
CA THR A 101 9.74 14.90 -6.39
C THR A 101 9.53 16.02 -5.37
N LYS A 102 8.59 15.84 -4.43
CA LYS A 102 8.22 16.85 -3.44
C LYS A 102 8.91 16.63 -2.09
N GLY A 103 9.11 17.72 -1.36
CA GLY A 103 9.78 17.71 -0.06
C GLY A 103 8.85 17.51 1.15
N HIS A 104 9.41 17.77 2.34
CA HIS A 104 8.77 17.61 3.65
C HIS A 104 7.31 18.12 3.73
N GLY A 105 7.02 19.31 3.20
CA GLY A 105 5.68 19.88 3.27
C GLY A 105 4.60 19.06 2.56
N HIS A 106 4.95 18.35 1.48
CA HIS A 106 4.06 17.42 0.79
C HIS A 106 3.83 16.16 1.61
N VAL A 107 4.92 15.56 2.10
CA VAL A 107 4.90 14.36 2.94
C VAL A 107 4.04 14.57 4.18
N MET A 108 4.22 15.68 4.89
CA MET A 108 3.44 15.96 6.10
C MET A 108 1.96 16.19 5.80
N LYS A 109 1.61 16.85 4.70
CA LYS A 109 0.21 17.00 4.28
C LYS A 109 -0.43 15.65 3.96
N LEU A 110 0.30 14.77 3.28
CA LEU A 110 -0.14 13.41 2.98
C LEU A 110 -0.43 12.63 4.27
N PHE A 111 0.52 12.53 5.19
CA PHE A 111 0.32 11.77 6.43
C PHE A 111 -0.73 12.40 7.35
N THR A 112 -0.82 13.75 7.37
CA THR A 112 -1.89 14.43 8.11
C THR A 112 -3.27 14.07 7.56
N ARG A 113 -3.44 13.97 6.23
CA ARG A 113 -4.69 13.52 5.58
C ARG A 113 -5.03 12.09 5.97
N LEU A 114 -4.03 11.22 6.07
CA LEU A 114 -4.19 9.84 6.51
C LEU A 114 -4.55 9.71 7.99
N GLY A 115 -4.36 10.76 8.78
CA GLY A 115 -4.65 10.77 10.22
C GLY A 115 -3.46 10.51 11.12
N PHE A 116 -2.26 10.42 10.55
CA PHE A 116 -1.03 10.17 11.31
C PHE A 116 -0.41 11.44 11.86
N THR A 117 0.26 11.29 13.00
CA THR A 117 1.18 12.26 13.59
C THR A 117 2.50 12.30 12.81
N ALA A 118 3.36 13.29 13.12
CA ALA A 118 4.70 13.36 12.54
C ALA A 118 5.59 12.18 12.93
N GLU A 119 5.47 11.70 14.17
CA GLU A 119 6.21 10.54 14.65
C GLU A 119 5.81 9.27 13.89
N GLU A 120 4.51 9.01 13.76
CA GLU A 120 3.99 7.88 13.00
C GLU A 120 4.36 7.97 11.52
N ALA A 121 4.31 9.17 10.92
CA ALA A 121 4.75 9.39 9.55
C ALA A 121 6.22 8.98 9.35
N VAL A 122 7.11 9.40 10.27
CA VAL A 122 8.53 9.02 10.23
C VAL A 122 8.71 7.51 10.42
N ALA A 123 7.99 6.91 11.36
CA ALA A 123 8.02 5.46 11.57
C ALA A 123 7.60 4.69 10.31
N LEU A 124 6.52 5.11 9.64
CA LEU A 124 6.00 4.48 8.43
C LEU A 124 6.94 4.65 7.23
N MET A 125 7.62 5.80 7.09
CA MET A 125 8.66 5.98 6.06
C MET A 125 9.84 5.00 6.20
N GLY A 126 10.00 4.36 7.37
CA GLY A 126 10.95 3.27 7.58
C GLY A 126 10.73 2.06 6.67
N ALA A 127 9.55 1.90 6.05
CA ALA A 127 9.26 0.87 5.05
C ALA A 127 10.27 0.83 3.89
N HIS A 128 10.88 1.98 3.56
CA HIS A 128 11.96 2.07 2.56
C HIS A 128 13.24 1.30 2.93
N THR A 129 13.33 0.74 4.14
CA THR A 129 14.40 -0.19 4.53
C THR A 129 14.25 -1.55 3.84
N ILE A 130 13.02 -1.99 3.59
CA ILE A 130 12.69 -3.26 2.93
C ILE A 130 12.50 -3.04 1.42
N GLU A 131 11.96 -1.89 1.06
CA GLU A 131 11.79 -1.45 -0.32
C GLU A 131 13.11 -0.87 -0.84
N GLY A 132 14.01 -1.73 -1.33
CA GLY A 132 15.10 -1.25 -2.18
C GLY A 132 14.53 -0.45 -3.36
N LEU A 133 15.24 0.61 -3.79
CA LEU A 133 14.91 1.43 -4.96
C LEU A 133 14.86 0.58 -6.25
N GLY A 134 13.78 -0.17 -6.44
CA GLY A 134 13.57 -1.07 -7.57
C GLY A 134 13.36 -0.36 -8.92
N TRP A 135 13.57 0.96 -8.96
CA TRP A 135 13.60 1.76 -10.19
C TRP A 135 14.95 1.70 -10.92
N LEU A 136 16.03 1.22 -10.27
CA LEU A 136 17.38 1.21 -10.84
C LEU A 136 17.90 -0.19 -11.20
N SER A 137 17.15 -1.26 -10.94
CA SER A 137 17.59 -2.64 -11.19
C SER A 137 16.97 -3.31 -12.42
N GLU A 138 16.16 -2.59 -13.19
CA GLU A 138 15.52 -3.10 -14.42
C GLU A 138 15.59 -2.05 -15.56
N ALA A 139 16.73 -1.35 -15.65
CA ALA A 139 17.11 -0.51 -16.81
C ALA A 139 18.35 -1.10 -17.51
#